data_AF-Q7P0Z1-F1
#
_entry.id   AF-Q7P0Z1-F1
#
_cell.length_a   1.000
_cell.length_b   1.000
_cell.length_c   1.000
_cell.angle_alpha   90.00
_cell.angle_beta   90.00
_cell.angle_gamma   90.00
#
_symmetry.space_group_name_H-M   'P 1'
#
loop_
_entity.id
_entity.type
_entity.pdbx_description
1 polymer ?
#
loop_
_entity_poly.entity_id
_entity_poly.type
_entity_poly.pdbx_seq_one_letter_code
_entity_poly.pdbx_strand_id
1 'polypeptide(L)'
;MIPQILDGGLAAIQLASHDGVQLRITHVALGDAGYQPDAGQTGLRNEIVRYPIADGQSQGPRQLHLTALASDQTEFWVREVAFILEGGQPLAIWSDPKQALAYKQAGLELLLAFDLALSGVPAGSVTVQSTGAGLSLALGEELASLGAAQIDEMARGLKRDGELSAQQLRQERAEQALAVHDGRLNRHDDALLNLDRRGQQYRDDLAELATAQAAALIQLQCLTLQRSVLNPK
;
A
#
# COMPACT_ATOMS: atom_id res chain seq x y z
N MET A 1 -21.44 -36.69 9.93
CA MET A 1 -20.98 -37.80 10.80
C MET A 1 -20.42 -37.20 12.08
N ILE A 2 -20.38 -37.96 13.17
CA ILE A 2 -19.89 -37.49 14.46
C ILE A 2 -18.56 -38.20 14.73
N PRO A 3 -17.51 -37.49 15.21
CA PRO A 3 -16.27 -38.14 15.64
C PRO A 3 -16.53 -39.23 16.69
N GLN A 4 -15.84 -40.37 16.56
CA GLN A 4 -15.91 -41.44 17.54
C GLN A 4 -14.96 -41.13 18.70
N ILE A 5 -15.50 -41.01 19.91
CA ILE A 5 -14.70 -40.86 21.12
C ILE A 5 -14.07 -42.21 21.47
N LEU A 6 -12.80 -42.19 21.89
CA LEU A 6 -12.04 -43.38 22.24
C LEU A 6 -12.10 -43.68 23.73
N ASP A 7 -12.01 -44.96 24.09
CA ASP A 7 -12.03 -45.42 25.49
C ASP A 7 -10.83 -44.86 26.27
N GLY A 8 -9.66 -44.80 25.62
CA GLY A 8 -8.46 -44.19 26.21
C GLY A 8 -8.65 -42.69 26.48
N GLY A 9 -9.32 -41.97 25.57
CA GLY A 9 -9.66 -40.57 25.74
C GLY A 9 -10.64 -40.34 26.88
N LEU A 10 -11.69 -41.17 26.97
CA LEU A 10 -12.64 -41.15 28.08
C LEU A 10 -11.98 -41.43 29.43
N ALA A 11 -11.11 -42.44 29.49
CA ALA A 11 -10.36 -42.78 30.70
C ALA A 11 -9.46 -41.61 31.16
N ALA A 12 -8.77 -40.96 30.21
CA ALA A 12 -7.97 -39.78 30.50
C ALA A 12 -8.84 -38.63 31.05
N ILE A 13 -10.02 -38.42 30.49
CA ILE A 13 -10.97 -37.40 31.00
C ILE A 13 -11.45 -37.74 32.40
N GLN A 14 -11.80 -39.01 32.65
CA GLN A 14 -12.27 -39.47 33.95
C GLN A 14 -11.20 -39.25 35.03
N LEU A 15 -9.94 -39.55 34.70
CA LEU A 15 -8.79 -39.36 35.58
C LEU A 15 -8.56 -37.87 35.86
N ALA A 16 -8.51 -37.03 34.81
CA ALA A 16 -8.34 -35.60 34.96
C ALA A 16 -9.48 -34.97 35.78
N SER A 17 -10.71 -35.41 35.56
CA SER A 17 -11.90 -34.97 36.30
C SER A 17 -11.84 -35.34 37.78
N HIS A 18 -11.29 -36.51 38.14
CA HIS A 18 -11.06 -36.90 39.53
C HIS A 18 -10.03 -35.99 40.21
N ASP A 19 -9.01 -35.56 39.46
CA ASP A 19 -7.92 -34.73 39.96
C ASP A 19 -8.22 -33.21 39.89
N GLY A 20 -9.43 -32.83 39.43
CA GLY A 20 -9.83 -31.44 39.24
C GLY A 20 -9.11 -30.72 38.10
N VAL A 21 -8.46 -31.47 37.21
CA VAL A 21 -7.67 -30.98 36.08
C VAL A 21 -8.49 -31.10 34.79
N GLN A 22 -8.35 -30.13 33.90
CA GLN A 22 -8.97 -30.16 32.57
C GLN A 22 -7.97 -30.65 31.55
N LEU A 23 -8.38 -31.55 30.67
CA LEU A 23 -7.53 -32.00 29.58
C LEU A 23 -7.46 -30.96 28.48
N ARG A 24 -6.31 -30.86 27.80
CA ARG A 24 -6.06 -29.88 26.75
C ARG A 24 -5.82 -30.58 25.42
N ILE A 25 -6.60 -30.22 24.41
CA ILE A 25 -6.32 -30.63 23.02
C ILE A 25 -5.26 -29.66 22.49
N THR A 26 -4.16 -30.20 21.94
CA THR A 26 -3.00 -29.41 21.47
C THR A 26 -2.76 -29.54 19.97
N HIS A 27 -3.06 -30.70 19.40
CA HIS A 27 -2.81 -30.99 17.99
C HIS A 27 -3.99 -31.72 17.34
N VAL A 28 -4.08 -31.59 16.02
CA VAL A 28 -4.93 -32.41 15.15
C VAL A 28 -4.02 -33.23 14.26
N ALA A 29 -4.14 -34.56 14.35
CA ALA A 29 -3.43 -35.49 13.47
C ALA A 29 -4.30 -35.82 12.26
N LEU A 30 -3.71 -35.88 11.07
CA LEU A 30 -4.38 -36.23 9.82
C LEU A 30 -3.74 -37.47 9.19
N GLY A 31 -4.56 -38.28 8.54
CA GLY A 31 -4.14 -39.46 7.80
C GLY A 31 -4.99 -39.73 6.56
N ASP A 32 -4.58 -40.71 5.77
CA ASP A 32 -5.22 -41.08 4.50
C ASP A 32 -5.92 -42.46 4.54
N ALA A 33 -5.96 -43.13 5.70
CA ALA A 33 -6.71 -44.37 5.83
C ALA A 33 -8.20 -44.10 6.04
N GLY A 34 -9.05 -44.69 5.19
CA GLY A 34 -10.52 -44.63 5.34
C GLY A 34 -11.07 -45.92 5.94
N TYR A 35 -11.71 -45.83 7.10
CA TYR A 35 -12.34 -46.95 7.81
C TYR A 35 -13.46 -46.50 8.74
N GLN A 36 -14.21 -47.45 9.30
CA GLN A 36 -15.18 -47.17 10.35
C GLN A 36 -14.46 -47.16 11.72
N PRO A 37 -14.39 -46.02 12.43
CA PRO A 37 -13.63 -45.91 13.66
C PRO A 37 -14.22 -46.77 14.79
N ASP A 38 -13.35 -47.24 15.68
CA ASP A 38 -13.68 -48.09 16.82
C ASP A 38 -13.19 -47.44 18.12
N ALA A 39 -13.92 -47.65 19.23
CA ALA A 39 -13.64 -47.00 20.51
C ALA A 39 -12.32 -47.48 21.14
N GLY A 40 -11.89 -48.71 20.84
CA GLY A 40 -10.66 -49.30 21.36
C GLY A 40 -9.37 -48.85 20.64
N GLN A 41 -9.46 -47.95 19.66
CA GLN A 41 -8.28 -47.47 18.95
C GLN A 41 -7.39 -46.59 19.83
N THR A 42 -6.07 -46.71 19.65
CA THR A 42 -5.07 -45.90 20.36
C THR A 42 -4.46 -44.81 19.47
N GLY A 43 -4.88 -44.71 18.22
CA GLY A 43 -4.31 -43.82 17.21
C GLY A 43 -4.98 -43.99 15.84
N LEU A 44 -4.58 -43.13 14.91
CA LEU A 44 -4.89 -43.25 13.48
C LEU A 44 -4.26 -44.51 12.90
N ARG A 45 -4.85 -45.05 11.82
CA ARG A 45 -4.27 -46.23 11.15
C ARG A 45 -3.07 -45.87 10.29
N ASN A 46 -3.12 -44.72 9.60
CA ASN A 46 -1.99 -44.19 8.85
C ASN A 46 -1.86 -42.69 9.07
N GLU A 47 -1.26 -42.32 10.20
CA GLU A 47 -0.95 -40.93 10.48
C GLU A 47 0.14 -40.40 9.53
N ILE A 48 -0.15 -39.30 8.85
CA ILE A 48 0.79 -38.62 7.94
C ILE A 48 1.42 -37.42 8.64
N VAL A 49 0.62 -36.62 9.34
CA VAL A 49 1.05 -35.32 9.86
C VAL A 49 0.22 -34.86 11.05
N ARG A 50 0.81 -34.03 11.91
CA ARG A 50 0.12 -33.33 13.01
C ARG A 50 0.26 -31.82 12.84
N TYR A 51 -0.86 -31.11 13.01
CA TYR A 51 -0.87 -29.66 13.07
C TYR A 51 -1.22 -29.17 14.46
N PRO A 52 -0.55 -28.11 14.96
CA PRO A 52 -0.97 -27.47 16.19
C PRO A 52 -2.36 -26.83 16.00
N ILE A 53 -3.12 -26.76 17.08
CA ILE A 53 -4.40 -26.05 17.06
C ILE A 53 -4.14 -24.54 16.95
N ALA A 54 -4.70 -23.94 15.91
CA ALA A 54 -4.59 -22.52 15.62
C ALA A 54 -5.58 -21.70 16.45
N ASP A 55 -6.81 -22.21 16.64
CA ASP A 55 -7.80 -21.64 17.53
C ASP A 55 -8.76 -22.69 18.10
N GLY A 56 -9.39 -22.39 19.24
CA GLY A 56 -10.47 -23.23 19.75
C GLY A 56 -11.38 -22.51 20.72
N GLN A 57 -12.68 -22.66 20.51
CA GLN A 57 -13.72 -22.04 21.31
C GLN A 57 -14.69 -23.08 21.85
N SER A 58 -15.07 -22.92 23.12
CA SER A 58 -16.15 -23.72 23.70
C SER A 58 -17.49 -23.11 23.31
N GLN A 59 -18.28 -23.80 22.48
CA GLN A 59 -19.61 -23.36 22.04
C GLN A 59 -20.73 -23.85 22.98
N GLY A 60 -20.36 -24.37 24.16
CA GLY A 60 -21.31 -24.84 25.17
C GLY A 60 -20.67 -25.88 26.09
N PRO A 61 -21.42 -26.44 27.05
CA PRO A 61 -20.86 -27.34 28.06
C PRO A 61 -20.24 -28.63 27.49
N ARG A 62 -20.57 -29.01 26.26
CA ARG A 62 -20.13 -30.26 25.59
C ARG A 62 -19.80 -30.08 24.11
N GLN A 63 -19.59 -28.85 23.64
CA GLN A 63 -19.28 -28.57 22.25
C GLN A 63 -18.02 -27.73 22.17
N LEU A 64 -17.03 -28.24 21.44
CA LEU A 64 -15.77 -27.55 21.19
C LEU A 64 -15.65 -27.30 19.69
N HIS A 65 -15.47 -26.04 19.32
CA HIS A 65 -15.02 -25.64 18.00
C HIS A 65 -13.50 -25.60 17.98
N LEU A 66 -12.89 -26.26 17.00
CA LEU A 66 -11.44 -26.37 16.87
C LEU A 66 -11.05 -25.97 15.46
N THR A 67 -10.03 -25.13 15.35
CA THR A 67 -9.46 -24.70 14.08
C THR A 67 -7.99 -25.08 14.05
N ALA A 68 -7.57 -25.79 13.01
CA ALA A 68 -6.17 -26.08 12.72
C ALA A 68 -5.80 -25.49 11.36
N LEU A 69 -4.58 -24.95 11.27
CA LEU A 69 -4.02 -24.43 10.02
C LEU A 69 -3.00 -25.43 9.49
N ALA A 70 -3.24 -25.95 8.29
CA ALA A 70 -2.34 -26.86 7.60
C ALA A 70 -1.65 -26.12 6.45
N SER A 71 -0.44 -25.59 6.70
CA SER A 71 0.32 -24.72 5.78
C SER A 71 1.61 -25.34 5.21
N ASP A 72 1.87 -26.62 5.48
CA ASP A 72 3.05 -27.34 4.96
C ASP A 72 2.84 -27.86 3.52
N GLN A 73 3.90 -28.43 2.94
CA GLN A 73 3.90 -28.90 1.54
C GLN A 73 3.32 -30.31 1.34
N THR A 74 2.83 -30.95 2.39
CA THR A 74 2.35 -32.34 2.32
C THR A 74 1.04 -32.45 1.54
N GLU A 75 0.99 -33.27 0.49
CA GLU A 75 -0.21 -33.44 -0.35
C GLU A 75 -0.81 -34.82 -0.16
N PHE A 76 -2.10 -34.87 0.23
CA PHE A 76 -2.83 -36.12 0.39
C PHE A 76 -4.33 -35.89 0.56
N TRP A 77 -5.10 -36.96 0.34
CA TRP A 77 -6.51 -36.99 0.72
C TRP A 77 -6.65 -37.28 2.21
N VAL A 78 -7.24 -36.35 2.94
CA VAL A 78 -7.53 -36.53 4.37
C VAL A 78 -8.74 -37.44 4.49
N ARG A 79 -8.56 -38.60 5.10
CA ARG A 79 -9.63 -39.60 5.30
C ARG A 79 -9.83 -39.96 6.76
N GLU A 80 -8.86 -39.64 7.60
CA GLU A 80 -8.94 -39.77 9.04
C GLU A 80 -8.34 -38.54 9.75
N VAL A 81 -8.93 -38.19 10.89
CA VAL A 81 -8.58 -37.05 11.74
C VAL A 81 -8.61 -37.51 13.19
N ALA A 82 -7.57 -37.25 13.96
CA ALA A 82 -7.55 -37.47 15.41
C ALA A 82 -7.30 -36.18 16.18
N PHE A 83 -8.02 -36.00 17.28
CA PHE A 83 -7.83 -34.88 18.20
C PHE A 83 -6.89 -35.31 19.32
N ILE A 84 -5.69 -34.73 19.37
CA ILE A 84 -4.60 -35.17 20.25
C ILE A 84 -4.52 -34.31 21.51
N LEU A 85 -4.52 -34.98 22.66
CA LEU A 85 -4.36 -34.36 23.97
C LEU A 85 -2.90 -33.98 24.25
N GLU A 86 -2.66 -33.12 25.24
CA GLU A 86 -1.32 -32.72 25.70
C GLU A 86 -0.42 -33.93 26.06
N GLY A 87 -1.01 -35.04 26.54
CA GLY A 87 -0.32 -36.30 26.79
C GLY A 87 0.01 -37.15 25.55
N GLY A 88 -0.30 -36.66 24.34
CA GLY A 88 -0.06 -37.36 23.07
C GLY A 88 -1.09 -38.44 22.71
N GLN A 89 -2.04 -38.73 23.59
CA GLN A 89 -3.12 -39.68 23.34
C GLN A 89 -4.27 -39.04 22.54
N PRO A 90 -4.89 -39.78 21.61
CA PRO A 90 -6.06 -39.30 20.89
C PRO A 90 -7.31 -39.34 21.78
N LEU A 91 -8.07 -38.26 21.77
CA LEU A 91 -9.36 -38.15 22.44
C LEU A 91 -10.48 -38.77 21.59
N ALA A 92 -10.52 -38.40 20.31
CA ALA A 92 -11.53 -38.83 19.37
C ALA A 92 -10.91 -38.96 17.97
N ILE A 93 -11.47 -39.88 17.18
CA ILE A 93 -11.08 -40.12 15.80
C ILE A 93 -12.32 -39.94 14.92
N TRP A 94 -12.13 -39.23 13.82
CA TRP A 94 -13.10 -39.15 12.75
C TRP A 94 -12.50 -39.75 11.49
N SER A 95 -13.11 -40.80 10.96
CA SER A 95 -12.71 -41.44 9.70
C SER A 95 -13.95 -41.87 8.92
N ASP A 96 -13.85 -41.90 7.59
CA ASP A 96 -14.89 -42.41 6.70
C ASP A 96 -14.33 -43.43 5.68
N PRO A 97 -14.95 -44.62 5.52
CA PRO A 97 -14.47 -45.65 4.61
C PRO A 97 -14.60 -45.30 3.12
N LYS A 98 -15.49 -44.39 2.74
CA LYS A 98 -15.86 -44.09 1.35
C LYS A 98 -15.59 -42.64 0.95
N GLN A 99 -15.73 -41.70 1.87
CA GLN A 99 -15.61 -40.27 1.62
C GLN A 99 -14.28 -39.73 2.15
N ALA A 100 -13.61 -38.88 1.35
CA ALA A 100 -12.53 -38.07 1.88
C ALA A 100 -13.10 -36.86 2.60
N LEU A 101 -12.53 -36.55 3.77
CA LEU A 101 -12.96 -35.44 4.63
C LEU A 101 -12.49 -34.11 4.05
N ALA A 102 -11.28 -34.09 3.47
CA ALA A 102 -10.73 -32.95 2.76
C ALA A 102 -9.65 -33.42 1.77
N TYR A 103 -9.24 -32.54 0.87
CA TYR A 103 -8.04 -32.71 0.06
C TYR A 103 -7.06 -31.61 0.43
N LYS A 104 -5.85 -32.01 0.83
CA LYS A 104 -4.77 -31.07 1.12
C LYS A 104 -3.84 -31.02 -0.09
N GLN A 105 -3.79 -29.86 -0.74
CA GLN A 105 -2.89 -29.60 -1.86
C GLN A 105 -1.52 -29.10 -1.35
N ALA A 106 -0.44 -29.46 -2.03
CA ALA A 106 0.88 -28.93 -1.72
C ALA A 106 0.92 -27.39 -1.84
N GLY A 107 1.41 -26.71 -0.80
CA GLY A 107 1.68 -25.27 -0.82
C GLY A 107 0.45 -24.36 -0.69
N LEU A 108 -0.77 -24.92 -0.53
CA LEU A 108 -1.93 -24.13 -0.13
C LEU A 108 -2.21 -24.31 1.36
N GLU A 109 -2.54 -23.20 2.01
CA GLU A 109 -3.03 -23.23 3.37
C GLU A 109 -4.46 -23.78 3.40
N LEU A 110 -4.66 -24.86 4.15
CA LEU A 110 -5.98 -25.42 4.40
C LEU A 110 -6.38 -25.14 5.84
N LEU A 111 -7.44 -24.35 6.01
CA LEU A 111 -8.06 -24.11 7.30
C LEU A 111 -9.09 -25.22 7.58
N LEU A 112 -8.82 -26.01 8.63
CA LEU A 112 -9.67 -27.11 9.06
C LEU A 112 -10.42 -26.69 10.33
N ALA A 113 -11.72 -26.48 10.20
CA ALA A 113 -12.61 -26.18 11.31
C ALA A 113 -13.48 -27.40 11.65
N PHE A 114 -13.47 -27.82 12.92
CA PHE A 114 -14.17 -29.00 13.40
C PHE A 114 -15.02 -28.68 14.62
N ASP A 115 -16.25 -29.19 14.63
CA ASP A 115 -17.13 -29.18 15.80
C ASP A 115 -17.10 -30.54 16.48
N LEU A 116 -16.51 -30.60 17.67
CA LEU A 116 -16.45 -31.79 18.50
C LEU A 116 -17.56 -31.76 19.55
N ALA A 117 -18.51 -32.68 19.41
CA ALA A 117 -19.54 -32.91 20.42
C ALA A 117 -19.08 -33.99 21.41
N LEU A 118 -18.85 -33.59 22.66
CA LEU A 118 -18.43 -34.48 23.76
C LEU A 118 -19.65 -35.14 24.43
N SER A 119 -20.37 -35.97 23.68
CA SER A 119 -21.49 -36.74 24.22
C SER A 119 -20.98 -37.88 25.12
N GLY A 120 -21.44 -37.94 26.38
CA GLY A 120 -21.01 -38.97 27.34
C GLY A 120 -19.89 -38.53 28.30
N VAL A 121 -19.44 -37.28 28.21
CA VAL A 121 -18.39 -36.71 29.07
C VAL A 121 -18.99 -35.66 30.02
N PRO A 122 -18.48 -35.50 31.26
CA PRO A 122 -18.87 -34.39 32.12
C PRO A 122 -18.60 -33.03 31.46
N ALA A 123 -19.44 -32.05 31.78
CA ALA A 123 -19.29 -30.71 31.18
C ALA A 123 -18.01 -30.04 31.68
N GLY A 124 -17.28 -29.39 30.78
CA GLY A 124 -16.06 -28.63 31.12
C GLY A 124 -14.79 -29.45 31.39
N SER A 125 -14.78 -30.75 31.12
CA SER A 125 -13.61 -31.60 31.36
C SER A 125 -12.49 -31.44 30.34
N VAL A 126 -12.76 -30.81 29.20
CA VAL A 126 -11.79 -30.61 28.10
C VAL A 126 -11.75 -29.14 27.70
N THR A 127 -10.54 -28.62 27.56
CA THR A 127 -10.24 -27.29 27.03
C THR A 127 -9.32 -27.40 25.83
N VAL A 128 -9.15 -26.28 25.13
CA VAL A 128 -8.34 -26.20 23.92
C VAL A 128 -7.16 -25.30 24.17
N GLN A 129 -5.95 -25.77 23.88
CA GLN A 129 -4.77 -24.91 23.84
C GLN A 129 -4.61 -24.37 22.42
N SER A 130 -5.05 -23.13 22.22
CA SER A 130 -4.81 -22.37 20.99
C SER A 130 -3.41 -21.75 21.01
N THR A 131 -2.75 -21.76 19.86
CA THR A 131 -1.50 -21.00 19.63
C THR A 131 -1.77 -19.50 19.39
N GLY A 132 -3.03 -19.08 19.23
CA GLY A 132 -3.41 -17.72 18.87
C GLY A 132 -3.03 -17.36 17.41
N ALA A 133 -2.47 -18.32 16.68
CA ALA A 133 -1.93 -18.19 15.33
C ALA A 133 -2.97 -18.42 14.24
N GLY A 134 -4.26 -18.17 14.53
CA GLY A 134 -5.36 -18.33 13.59
C GLY A 134 -5.24 -17.45 12.34
N LEU A 135 -6.33 -17.39 11.58
CA LEU A 135 -6.48 -16.62 10.33
C LEU A 135 -5.90 -15.17 10.38
N SER A 136 -5.86 -14.56 11.56
CA SER A 136 -5.26 -13.24 11.81
C SER A 136 -3.77 -13.16 11.43
N LEU A 137 -2.99 -14.23 11.67
CA LEU A 137 -1.58 -14.25 11.27
C LEU A 137 -1.41 -14.51 9.77
N ALA A 138 -2.25 -15.37 9.18
CA ALA A 138 -2.25 -15.62 7.73
C ALA A 138 -2.56 -14.33 6.94
N LEU A 139 -3.51 -13.52 7.42
CA LEU A 139 -3.84 -12.22 6.82
C LEU A 139 -2.87 -11.10 7.23
N GLY A 140 -2.13 -11.27 8.32
CA GLY A 140 -1.27 -10.23 8.88
C GLY A 140 -0.15 -9.82 7.94
N GLU A 141 0.49 -10.79 7.27
CA GLU A 141 1.57 -10.53 6.31
C GLU A 141 1.07 -9.79 5.07
N GLU A 142 -0.07 -10.23 4.50
CA GLU A 142 -0.67 -9.56 3.35
C GLU A 142 -1.10 -8.12 3.70
N LEU A 143 -1.78 -7.92 4.83
CA LEU A 143 -2.21 -6.60 5.28
C LEU A 143 -1.02 -5.68 5.58
N ALA A 144 0.07 -6.21 6.14
CA ALA A 144 1.31 -5.47 6.36
C ALA A 144 1.97 -5.07 5.02
N SER A 145 1.97 -5.95 4.03
CA SER A 145 2.51 -5.67 2.70
C SER A 145 1.72 -4.57 1.98
N LEU A 146 0.38 -4.59 2.10
CA LEU A 146 -0.49 -3.55 1.56
C LEU A 146 -0.27 -2.21 2.27
N GLY A 147 -0.15 -2.23 3.60
CA GLY A 147 0.16 -1.05 4.39
C GLY A 147 1.50 -0.42 3.99
N ALA A 148 2.55 -1.24 3.80
CA ALA A 148 3.85 -0.78 3.35
C ALA A 148 3.77 -0.15 1.94
N ALA A 149 3.08 -0.79 1.00
CA ALA A 149 2.89 -0.25 -0.35
C ALA A 149 2.15 1.10 -0.34
N GLN A 150 1.16 1.25 0.53
CA GLN A 150 0.42 2.51 0.67
C GLN A 150 1.27 3.63 1.27
N ILE A 151 2.10 3.33 2.27
CA ILE A 151 3.06 4.28 2.85
C ILE A 151 4.09 4.72 1.80
N ASP A 152 4.62 3.77 1.02
CA ASP A 152 5.55 4.05 -0.08
C ASP A 152 4.92 4.97 -1.13
N GLU A 153 3.66 4.74 -1.49
CA GLU A 153 2.97 5.61 -2.44
C GLU A 153 2.74 7.02 -1.89
N MET A 154 2.37 7.14 -0.60
CA MET A 154 2.27 8.44 0.07
C MET A 154 3.62 9.17 0.10
N ALA A 155 4.72 8.47 0.40
CA ALA A 155 6.07 9.05 0.40
C ALA A 155 6.49 9.52 -1.00
N ARG A 156 6.20 8.74 -2.05
CA ARG A 156 6.39 9.16 -3.45
C ARG A 156 5.52 10.35 -3.83
N GLY A 157 4.29 10.42 -3.32
CA GLY A 157 3.38 11.56 -3.47
C GLY A 157 4.00 12.86 -2.94
N LEU A 158 4.44 12.86 -1.68
CA LEU A 158 5.06 14.03 -1.04
C LEU A 158 6.30 14.53 -1.79
N LYS A 159 7.14 13.60 -2.30
CA LYS A 159 8.32 13.97 -3.09
C LYS A 159 7.93 14.63 -4.41
N ARG A 160 6.94 14.09 -5.13
CA ARG A 160 6.41 14.69 -6.37
C ARG A 160 5.85 16.08 -6.11
N ASP A 161 5.09 16.28 -5.04
CA ASP A 161 4.53 17.58 -4.68
C ASP A 161 5.63 18.61 -4.37
N GLY A 162 6.70 18.20 -3.69
CA GLY A 162 7.88 19.03 -3.45
C GLY A 162 8.59 19.42 -4.75
N GLU A 163 8.76 18.48 -5.68
CA GLU A 163 9.36 18.74 -6.99
C GLU A 163 8.50 19.69 -7.85
N LEU A 164 7.18 19.50 -7.85
CA LEU A 164 6.23 20.38 -8.54
C LEU A 164 6.25 21.80 -7.98
N SER A 165 6.25 21.94 -6.65
CA SER A 165 6.35 23.25 -5.98
C SER A 165 7.65 23.96 -6.35
N ALA A 166 8.78 23.23 -6.39
CA ALA A 166 10.06 23.79 -6.80
C ALA A 166 10.08 24.18 -8.28
N GLN A 167 9.41 23.42 -9.15
CA GLN A 167 9.28 23.73 -10.57
C GLN A 167 8.43 24.98 -10.80
N GLN A 168 7.29 25.11 -10.10
CA GLN A 168 6.43 26.30 -10.15
C GLN A 168 7.21 27.56 -9.76
N LEU A 169 7.97 27.52 -8.66
CA LEU A 169 8.78 28.66 -8.25
C LEU A 169 9.85 29.04 -9.29
N ARG A 170 10.43 28.06 -9.99
CA ARG A 170 11.37 28.33 -11.10
C ARG A 170 10.67 28.99 -12.28
N GLN A 171 9.45 28.55 -12.61
CA GLN A 171 8.65 29.16 -13.68
C GLN A 171 8.29 30.60 -13.34
N GLU A 172 7.78 30.87 -12.14
CA GLU A 172 7.45 32.24 -11.70
C GLU A 172 8.67 33.18 -11.75
N ARG A 173 9.85 32.70 -11.33
CA ARG A 173 11.08 33.49 -11.42
C ARG A 173 11.50 33.75 -12.86
N ALA A 174 11.35 32.77 -13.74
CA ALA A 174 11.63 32.94 -15.16
C ALA A 174 10.68 33.97 -15.79
N GLU A 175 9.39 33.91 -15.47
CA GLU A 175 8.38 34.87 -15.91
C GLU A 175 8.69 36.29 -15.43
N GLN A 176 9.07 36.45 -14.16
CA GLN A 176 9.49 37.75 -13.63
C GLN A 176 10.73 38.31 -14.36
N ALA A 177 11.72 37.46 -14.64
CA ALA A 177 12.91 37.87 -15.37
C ALA A 177 12.59 38.30 -16.81
N LEU A 178 11.68 37.59 -17.48
CA LEU A 178 11.18 37.96 -18.81
C LEU A 178 10.46 39.30 -18.78
N ALA A 179 9.58 39.54 -17.79
CA ALA A 179 8.88 40.81 -17.63
C ALA A 179 9.86 42.00 -17.42
N VAL A 180 10.93 41.79 -16.64
CA VAL A 180 11.97 42.82 -16.46
C VAL A 180 12.74 43.07 -17.76
N HIS A 181 13.04 42.03 -18.53
CA HIS A 181 13.71 42.16 -19.81
C HIS A 181 12.86 42.94 -20.80
N ASP A 182 11.58 42.60 -20.90
CA ASP A 182 10.61 43.29 -21.77
C ASP A 182 10.48 44.78 -21.39
N GLY A 183 10.37 45.09 -20.10
CA GLY A 183 10.40 46.47 -19.61
C GLY A 183 11.71 47.22 -19.86
N ARG A 184 12.83 46.52 -20.10
CA ARG A 184 14.10 47.14 -20.54
C ARG A 184 14.09 47.41 -22.03
N LEU A 185 13.57 46.48 -22.84
CA LEU A 185 13.43 46.66 -24.29
C LEU A 185 12.52 47.85 -24.60
N ASN A 186 11.35 47.94 -23.96
CA ASN A 186 10.43 49.08 -24.14
C ASN A 186 11.11 50.43 -23.82
N ARG A 187 11.93 50.49 -22.76
CA ARG A 187 12.70 51.70 -22.43
C ARG A 187 13.77 52.04 -23.47
N HIS A 188 14.40 51.04 -24.07
CA HIS A 188 15.34 51.28 -25.17
C HIS A 188 14.62 51.79 -26.41
N ASP A 189 13.46 51.22 -26.76
CA ASP A 189 12.67 51.67 -27.91
C ASP A 189 12.22 53.13 -27.72
N ASP A 190 11.74 53.49 -26.52
CA ASP A 190 11.42 54.89 -26.19
C ASP A 190 12.63 55.81 -26.30
N ALA A 191 13.81 55.37 -25.86
CA ALA A 191 15.05 56.14 -25.97
C ALA A 191 15.45 56.36 -27.43
N LEU A 192 15.35 55.34 -28.27
CA LEU A 192 15.62 55.42 -29.71
C LEU A 192 14.66 56.39 -30.40
N LEU A 193 13.37 56.31 -30.11
CA LEU A 193 12.36 57.24 -30.64
C LEU A 193 12.66 58.69 -30.23
N ASN A 194 13.08 58.92 -28.99
CA ASN A 194 13.44 60.26 -28.52
C ASN A 194 14.73 60.79 -29.18
N LEU A 195 15.71 59.93 -29.44
CA LEU A 195 16.91 60.31 -30.18
C LEU A 195 16.60 60.67 -31.63
N ASP A 196 15.74 59.91 -32.29
CA ASP A 196 15.33 60.19 -33.68
C ASP A 196 14.60 61.53 -33.78
N ARG A 197 13.66 61.81 -32.87
CA ARG A 197 13.00 63.12 -32.78
C ARG A 197 13.99 64.27 -32.59
N ARG A 198 14.97 64.13 -31.69
CA ARG A 198 16.02 65.14 -31.50
C ARG A 198 16.85 65.33 -32.76
N GLY A 199 17.20 64.24 -33.45
CA GLY A 199 17.92 64.29 -34.71
C GLY A 199 17.17 65.05 -35.80
N GLN A 200 15.84 64.85 -35.90
CA GLN A 200 14.98 65.60 -36.82
C GLN A 200 14.95 67.09 -36.47
N GLN A 201 14.74 67.44 -35.20
CA GLN A 201 14.76 68.84 -34.74
C GLN A 201 16.08 69.54 -35.07
N TYR A 202 17.23 68.90 -34.79
CA TYR A 202 18.52 69.49 -35.14
C TYR A 202 18.70 69.73 -36.64
N ARG A 203 18.16 68.86 -37.49
CA ARG A 203 18.21 69.05 -38.95
C ARG A 203 17.33 70.21 -39.39
N ASP A 204 16.14 70.33 -38.81
CA ASP A 204 15.21 71.42 -39.10
C ASP A 204 15.79 72.78 -38.65
N ASP A 205 16.36 72.86 -37.44
CA ASP A 205 17.02 74.06 -36.91
C ASP A 205 18.20 74.50 -37.79
N LEU A 206 19.02 73.54 -38.26
CA LEU A 206 20.14 73.83 -39.16
C LEU A 206 19.65 74.34 -40.53
N ALA A 207 18.56 73.77 -41.04
CA ALA A 207 17.94 74.23 -42.28
C ALA A 207 17.40 75.66 -42.11
N GLU A 208 16.73 75.96 -41.01
CA GLU A 208 16.23 77.30 -40.70
C GLU A 208 17.37 78.32 -40.61
N LEU A 209 18.43 78.02 -39.85
CA LEU A 209 19.60 78.89 -39.74
C LEU A 209 20.27 79.15 -41.09
N ALA A 210 20.44 78.11 -41.90
CA ALA A 210 21.00 78.24 -43.25
C ALA A 210 20.13 79.13 -44.15
N THR A 211 18.80 79.00 -44.08
CA THR A 211 17.88 79.85 -44.84
C THR A 211 17.93 81.31 -44.38
N ALA A 212 18.03 81.56 -43.07
CA ALA A 212 18.15 82.90 -42.51
C ALA A 212 19.47 83.58 -42.91
N GLN A 213 20.59 82.85 -42.87
CA GLN A 213 21.89 83.35 -43.33
C GLN A 213 21.86 83.68 -44.82
N ALA A 214 21.29 82.79 -45.66
CA ALA A 214 21.15 83.05 -47.08
C ALA A 214 20.31 84.30 -47.36
N ALA A 215 19.18 84.47 -46.66
CA ALA A 215 18.34 85.65 -46.78
C ALA A 215 19.07 86.94 -46.38
N ALA A 216 19.84 86.92 -45.28
CA ALA A 216 20.63 88.05 -44.82
C ALA A 216 21.73 88.44 -45.83
N LEU A 217 22.42 87.45 -46.42
CA LEU A 217 23.42 87.69 -47.46
C LEU A 217 22.79 88.30 -48.72
N ILE A 218 21.63 87.82 -49.15
CA ILE A 218 20.89 88.39 -50.29
C ILE A 218 20.48 89.84 -50.00
N GLN A 219 20.00 90.14 -48.79
CA GLN A 219 19.67 91.52 -48.40
C GLN A 219 20.88 92.44 -48.42
N LEU A 220 22.03 92.00 -47.89
CA LEU A 220 23.29 92.74 -47.96
C LEU A 220 23.71 93.01 -49.41
N GLN A 221 23.61 92.01 -50.29
CA GLN A 221 23.88 92.17 -51.72
C GLN A 221 22.96 93.22 -52.35
N CYS A 222 21.65 93.16 -52.11
CA CYS A 222 20.71 94.17 -52.61
C CYS A 222 21.04 95.58 -52.13
N LEU A 223 21.41 95.77 -50.87
CA LEU A 223 21.80 97.09 -50.33
C LEU A 223 23.09 97.61 -50.97
N THR A 224 24.10 96.75 -51.16
CA THR A 224 25.35 97.16 -51.84
C THR A 224 25.10 97.54 -53.31
N LEU A 225 24.24 96.79 -54.00
CA LEU A 225 23.84 97.11 -55.37
C LEU A 225 23.08 98.45 -55.43
N GLN A 226 22.11 98.68 -54.55
CA GLN A 226 21.40 99.97 -54.47
C GLN A 226 22.35 101.15 -54.20
N ARG A 227 23.31 100.99 -53.28
CA ARG A 227 24.31 102.02 -52.98
C ARG A 227 25.22 102.31 -54.18
N SER A 228 25.61 101.28 -54.94
CA SER A 228 26.42 101.45 -56.15
C SER A 228 25.67 102.18 -57.28
N VAL A 229 24.35 102.04 -57.33
CA VAL A 229 23.48 102.74 -58.31
C VAL A 229 23.24 104.20 -57.91
N LEU A 230 23.18 104.51 -56.61
CA LEU A 230 22.94 105.85 -56.08
C LEU A 230 24.19 106.75 -55.98
N ASN A 231 25.40 106.20 -56.18
CA ASN A 231 26.64 106.98 -56.17
C ASN A 231 27.66 106.44 -57.20
N PRO A 232 27.46 106.74 -58.50
CA PRO A 232 28.40 106.34 -59.53
C PRO A 232 29.59 107.31 -59.54
N LYS A 233 30.70 106.88 -58.93
CA LYS A 233 32.04 107.51 -58.92
C LYS A 233 32.10 109.04 -58.98
#